data_AF-A0A4V3BDU6-F1
#
_entry.id   AF-A0A4V3BDU6-F1
#
_cell.length_a   1.000
_cell.length_b   1.000
_cell.length_c   1.000
_cell.angle_alpha   90.00
_cell.angle_beta   90.00
_cell.angle_gamma   90.00
#
_symmetry.space_group_name_H-M   'P 1'
#
loop_
_entity.id
_entity.type
_entity.pdbx_description
1 polymer ?
#
loop_
_entity_poly.entity_id
_entity_poly.type
_entity_poly.pdbx_seq_one_letter_code
_entity_poly.pdbx_strand_id
1 'polypeptide(L)' 'MISTERIYEIEEKDFLGIFQKAWTHGPSATIGGFPAGQKAHPVAVIRYEGRLREVYPAQVEFKEGMKND' A
#
# COMPACT_ATOMS: atom_id res chain seq x y z
N MET A 1 -11.20 -9.99 13.14
CA MET A 1 -11.77 -9.84 11.79
C MET A 1 -10.64 -10.07 10.81
N ILE A 2 -10.50 -11.28 10.27
CA ILE A 2 -9.41 -11.60 9.35
C ILE A 2 -9.88 -11.10 7.98
N SER A 3 -9.45 -9.88 7.63
CA SER A 3 -9.70 -9.30 6.32
C SER A 3 -9.07 -10.24 5.29
N THR A 4 -9.88 -10.77 4.39
CA THR A 4 -9.44 -11.58 3.25
C THR A 4 -8.80 -10.62 2.24
N GLU A 5 -7.67 -10.02 2.61
CA GLU A 5 -6.97 -9.08 1.74
C GLU A 5 -6.44 -9.85 0.52
N ARG A 6 -6.91 -9.47 -0.67
CA ARG A 6 -6.41 -10.00 -1.93
C ARG A 6 -4.89 -9.84 -1.98
N ILE A 7 -4.18 -10.94 -2.21
CA ILE A 7 -2.75 -10.95 -2.53
C ILE A 7 -2.58 -10.71 -4.03
N TYR A 8 -1.63 -9.87 -4.39
CA TYR A 8 -1.26 -9.52 -5.75
C TYR A 8 0.08 -10.17 -6.08
N GLU A 9 0.01 -11.27 -6.82
CA GLU A 9 1.19 -11.94 -7.35
C GLU A 9 1.67 -11.22 -8.62
N ILE A 10 2.90 -10.68 -8.60
CA ILE A 10 3.46 -9.84 -9.66
C ILE A 10 4.91 -10.23 -10.01
N GLU A 11 5.38 -9.80 -11.17
CA GLU A 11 6.81 -9.87 -11.51
C GLU A 11 7.57 -8.68 -10.88
N GLU A 12 8.86 -8.83 -10.61
CA GLU A 12 9.68 -7.75 -10.01
C GLU A 12 9.62 -6.45 -10.81
N LYS A 13 9.57 -6.53 -12.15
CA LYS A 13 9.48 -5.35 -13.04
C LYS A 13 8.21 -4.52 -12.85
N ASP A 14 7.16 -5.13 -12.32
CA ASP A 14 5.85 -4.49 -12.10
C ASP A 14 5.76 -3.85 -10.70
N PHE A 15 6.76 -4.05 -9.84
CA PHE A 15 6.87 -3.39 -8.56
C PHE A 15 7.59 -2.05 -8.70
N LEU A 16 6.89 -0.96 -8.37
CA LEU A 16 7.41 0.40 -8.55
C LEU A 16 8.03 0.97 -7.27
N GLY A 17 7.74 0.38 -6.11
CA GLY A 17 8.36 0.74 -4.83
C GLY A 17 7.38 0.87 -3.66
N ILE A 18 7.95 1.17 -2.49
CA ILE A 18 7.21 1.51 -1.27
C ILE A 18 7.24 3.03 -1.06
N PHE A 19 6.08 3.59 -0.76
CA PHE A 19 5.87 5.01 -0.54
C PHE A 19 5.16 5.23 0.79
N GLN A 20 5.21 6.46 1.30
CA GLN A 20 4.42 6.86 2.46
C GLN A 20 3.15 7.56 2.00
N LYS A 21 1.98 7.00 2.34
CA LYS A 21 0.71 7.71 2.23
C LYS A 21 0.42 8.40 3.55
N ALA A 22 0.32 9.72 3.50
CA ALA A 22 0.05 10.54 4.66
C ALA A 22 -1.13 11.50 4.40
N TRP A 23 -1.98 11.67 5.40
CA TRP A 23 -3.01 12.70 5.39
C TRP A 23 -3.20 13.26 6.79
N THR A 24 -3.62 14.51 6.84
CA THR A 24 -4.11 15.14 8.07
C THR A 24 -5.56 14.73 8.25
N HIS A 25 -5.94 14.36 9.48
CA HIS A 25 -7.37 14.24 9.75
C HIS A 25 -7.94 15.61 10.14
N GLY A 26 -9.22 15.81 9.85
CA GLY A 26 -9.91 17.05 10.16
C GLY A 26 -9.85 17.38 11.66
N PRO A 27 -10.07 18.66 12.01
CA PRO A 27 -10.10 19.09 13.40
C PRO A 27 -11.08 18.21 14.18
N SER A 28 -10.59 17.64 15.27
CA SER A 28 -11.42 16.80 16.14
C SER A 28 -12.05 17.69 17.21
N ALA A 29 -13.38 17.74 17.21
CA ALA A 29 -14.15 18.50 18.20
C ALA A 29 -13.87 18.01 19.63
N THR A 30 -13.55 16.72 19.78
CA THR A 30 -13.22 16.07 21.06
C THR A 30 -11.88 16.51 21.64
N ILE A 31 -11.01 17.17 20.87
CA ILE A 31 -9.75 17.75 21.36
C ILE A 31 -9.71 19.28 21.26
N GLY A 32 -10.87 19.95 21.15
CA GLY A 32 -10.92 21.41 21.09
C GLY A 32 -10.62 22.02 19.71
N GLY A 33 -10.79 21.26 18.63
CA GLY A 33 -10.68 21.78 17.26
C GLY A 33 -9.24 21.98 16.76
N PHE A 34 -8.23 21.55 17.51
CA PHE A 34 -6.85 21.54 17.03
C PHE A 34 -6.69 20.62 15.80
N PRO A 35 -5.82 20.95 14.82
CA PRO A 35 -5.46 20.07 13.72
C PRO A 35 -4.92 18.78 14.33
N ALA A 36 -5.78 17.77 14.33
CA ALA A 36 -5.53 16.58 15.07
C ALA A 36 -4.69 15.70 14.15
N GLY A 37 -3.39 15.61 14.43
CA GLY A 37 -2.46 14.59 13.93
C GLY A 37 -2.25 14.40 12.41
N GLN A 38 -1.08 13.88 12.06
CA GLN A 38 -0.86 13.24 10.75
C GLN A 38 -1.02 11.72 10.93
N LYS A 39 -1.81 11.09 10.08
CA LYS A 39 -1.75 9.62 9.91
C LYS A 39 -0.89 9.34 8.70
N ALA A 40 0.10 8.47 8.88
CA ALA A 40 0.97 8.01 7.81
C ALA A 40 1.10 6.48 7.88
N HIS A 41 1.09 5.82 6.73
CA HIS A 41 1.38 4.40 6.62
C HIS A 41 2.08 4.08 5.29
N PRO A 42 2.86 2.99 5.23
CA PRO A 42 3.50 2.57 4.00
C PRO A 42 2.47 1.97 3.03
N VAL A 43 2.64 2.26 1.75
CA VAL A 43 1.89 1.67 0.63
C VAL A 43 2.86 1.18 -0.43
N ALA A 44 2.56 0.06 -1.07
CA ALA A 44 3.24 -0.38 -2.26
C ALA A 44 2.50 0.14 -3.49
N VAL A 45 3.25 0.57 -4.51
CA VAL A 45 2.70 0.90 -5.82
C VAL A 45 3.13 -0.18 -6.81
N ILE A 46 2.15 -0.79 -7.47
CA ILE A 46 2.36 -1.89 -8.41
C ILE A 46 1.65 -1.62 -9.74
N ARG A 47 2.15 -2.23 -10.82
CA ARG A 47 1.42 -2.39 -12.06
C ARG A 47 0.70 -3.74 -12.05
N TYR A 48 -0.61 -3.73 -12.21
CA TYR A 48 -1.42 -4.96 -12.21
C TYR A 48 -2.58 -4.81 -13.18
N GLU A 49 -2.76 -5.79 -14.07
CA GLU A 49 -3.78 -5.77 -15.13
C GLU A 49 -3.73 -4.47 -15.98
N GLY A 50 -2.52 -4.00 -16.30
CA GLY A 50 -2.31 -2.79 -17.10
C GLY A 50 -2.61 -1.47 -16.38
N ARG A 51 -2.91 -1.48 -15.08
CA ARG A 51 -3.20 -0.28 -14.28
C ARG A 51 -2.22 -0.14 -13.12
N LEU A 52 -2.03 1.09 -12.67
CA LEU A 52 -1.35 1.36 -11.41
C LEU A 52 -2.30 1.13 -10.25
N ARG A 53 -1.82 0.48 -9.19
CA ARG A 53 -2.57 0.23 -7.97
C ARG A 53 -1.73 0.58 -6.74
N GLU A 54 -2.40 1.16 -5.76
CA GLU A 54 -1.90 1.33 -4.39
C GLU A 54 -2.43 0.17 -3.55
N VAL A 55 -1.53 -0.55 -2.86
CA VAL A 55 -1.85 -1.71 -2.02
C VAL A 55 -1.03 -1.67 -0.74
N TYR A 56 -1.41 -2.45 0.29
CA TYR A 56 -0.53 -2.62 1.45
C TYR A 56 0.70 -3.44 1.06
N PRO A 57 1.89 -3.17 1.66
CA PRO A 57 3.10 -3.94 1.36
C PRO A 57 2.92 -5.45 1.60
N ALA A 58 2.13 -5.84 2.60
CA ALA A 58 1.83 -7.24 2.92
C ALA A 58 0.95 -7.94 1.86
N GLN A 59 0.39 -7.21 0.90
CA GLN A 59 -0.43 -7.77 -0.18
C GLN A 59 0.36 -8.04 -1.46
N VAL A 60 1.67 -7.79 -1.48
CA VAL A 60 2.52 -8.01 -2.67
C VAL A 60 3.28 -9.32 -2.50
N GLU A 61 3.13 -10.20 -3.48
CA GLU A 61 3.92 -11.42 -3.59
C GLU A 61 4.62 -11.43 -4.95
N PHE A 62 5.91 -11.74 -4.95
CA PHE A 62 6.67 -11.85 -6.18
C PHE A 62 6.55 -13.27 -6.73
N LYS A 63 6.25 -13.39 -8.02
CA LYS A 63 6.34 -14.67 -8.72
C LYS A 63 7.78 -15.17 -8.59
N GLU A 64 7.97 -16.37 -8.06
CA GLU A 64 9.28 -17.02 -8.11
C GLU A 64 9.69 -17.13 -9.58
N GLY A 65 10.84 -16.55 -9.93
CA GLY A 65 11.38 -16.69 -11.28
C GLY A 65 11.71 -18.17 -11.54
N MET A 66 11.30 -18.70 -12.69
CA MET A 66 11.98 -19.87 -13.24
C MET A 66 13.47 -19.50 -13.36
N LYS A 67 14.31 -20.08 -12.49
CA LYS A 67 15.75 -20.11 -12.72
C LYS A 67 15.95 -20.82 -14.04
N ASN A 68 16.33 -20.08 -15.07
CA ASN A 68 16.99 -20.69 -16.22
C ASN A 68 18.42 -20.97 -15.76
N ASP A 69 18.67 -22.24 -15.41
CA ASP A 69 20.02 -22.79 -15.23
C ASP A 69 20.84 -22.71 -16.53
#